data_AF-A0A956XYP5-F1
#
_entry.id   AF-A0A956XYP5-F1
#
_cell.length_a   1.000
_cell.length_b   1.000
_cell.length_c   1.000
_cell.angle_alpha   90.00
_cell.angle_beta   90.00
_cell.angle_gamma   90.00
#
_symmetry.space_group_name_H-M   'P 1'
#
loop_
_entity.id
_entity.type
_entity.pdbx_description
1 polymer ?
#
loop_
_entity_poly.entity_id
_entity_poly.type
_entity_poly.pdbx_seq_one_letter_code
_entity_poly.pdbx_strand_id
1 'polypeptide(L)'
;MKWLARLLAVAIALWAVLFFLLAAIDLAVSQAIFNTDTYRAALSRDQVYQELVPNLLTVIVSETRANPTQGLPFNVSGLSERISGEEWHTITADLIPPEWIGQQIDLVISVIDGVTTGRFGIVDQPIDLVPLKRNLTGTANETAVEQLFLALPPCTADEIDTIQQHLNGSDVQMPLCQPPEALYSPMSERISGWLRAIGTGLPDSVTLKALDIEATELQGLNLLVKLNQQGIALLFVCPIALLSLIVLLVVGSLRSFGRWTGGIIMVSGL
;
A
#
# COMPACT_ATOMS: atom_id res chain seq x y z
N MET A 1 -23.04 -14.77 -54.18
CA MET A 1 -22.24 -15.44 -53.12
C MET A 1 -20.92 -14.74 -52.80
N LYS A 2 -20.04 -14.39 -53.76
CA LYS A 2 -18.72 -13.74 -53.48
C LYS A 2 -18.80 -12.42 -52.69
N TRP A 3 -19.85 -11.62 -52.89
CA TRP A 3 -20.02 -10.34 -52.18
C TRP A 3 -20.41 -10.53 -50.71
N LEU A 4 -21.23 -11.54 -50.41
CA LEU A 4 -21.62 -11.90 -49.04
C LEU A 4 -20.41 -12.38 -48.21
N ALA A 5 -19.55 -13.19 -48.82
CA ALA A 5 -18.30 -13.65 -48.18
C ALA A 5 -17.34 -12.49 -47.86
N ARG A 6 -17.30 -11.44 -48.70
CA ARG A 6 -16.48 -10.25 -48.46
C ARG A 6 -17.02 -9.41 -47.31
N LEU A 7 -18.34 -9.20 -47.23
CA LEU A 7 -18.96 -8.49 -46.10
C LEU A 7 -18.73 -9.24 -44.79
N LEU A 8 -18.89 -10.57 -44.80
CA LEU A 8 -18.60 -11.41 -43.63
C LEU A 8 -17.12 -11.29 -43.20
N ALA A 9 -16.18 -11.36 -44.15
CA ALA A 9 -14.75 -11.23 -43.85
C ALA A 9 -14.40 -9.87 -43.25
N VAL A 10 -14.98 -8.77 -43.73
CA VAL A 10 -14.78 -7.43 -43.14
C VAL A 10 -15.34 -7.36 -41.73
N ALA A 11 -16.53 -7.90 -41.49
CA ALA A 11 -17.10 -7.96 -40.15
C ALA A 11 -16.20 -8.76 -39.20
N ILE A 12 -15.76 -9.96 -39.59
CA ILE A 12 -14.85 -10.79 -38.79
C ILE A 12 -13.53 -10.08 -38.52
N ALA A 13 -12.98 -9.35 -39.50
CA ALA A 13 -11.74 -8.60 -39.32
C ALA A 13 -11.89 -7.47 -38.29
N LEU A 14 -13.01 -6.73 -38.31
CA LEU A 14 -13.30 -5.72 -37.29
C LEU A 14 -13.41 -6.32 -35.88
N TRP A 15 -14.07 -7.47 -35.75
CA TRP A 15 -14.12 -8.22 -34.50
C TRP A 15 -12.73 -8.67 -34.04
N ALA A 16 -11.91 -9.21 -34.95
CA ALA A 16 -10.55 -9.63 -34.62
C ALA A 16 -9.68 -8.46 -34.12
N VAL A 17 -9.78 -7.28 -34.74
CA VAL A 17 -9.09 -6.07 -34.29
C VAL A 17 -9.54 -5.65 -32.89
N LEU A 18 -10.85 -5.66 -32.63
CA LEU A 18 -11.39 -5.35 -31.31
C LEU A 18 -10.88 -6.31 -30.24
N PHE A 19 -10.90 -7.61 -30.50
CA PHE A 19 -10.35 -8.62 -29.58
C PHE A 19 -8.86 -8.42 -29.33
N PHE A 20 -8.09 -8.06 -30.35
CA PHE A 20 -6.65 -7.80 -30.20
C PHE A 20 -6.37 -6.56 -29.33
N LEU A 21 -7.17 -5.50 -29.47
CA LEU A 21 -7.07 -4.32 -28.62
C LEU A 21 -7.41 -4.64 -27.16
N LEU A 22 -8.48 -5.39 -26.91
CA LEU A 22 -8.85 -5.83 -25.57
C LEU A 22 -7.76 -6.72 -24.95
N ALA A 23 -7.20 -7.66 -25.73
CA ALA A 23 -6.10 -8.51 -25.29
C ALA A 23 -4.83 -7.70 -24.95
N ALA A 24 -4.51 -6.67 -25.74
CA ALA A 24 -3.37 -5.80 -25.48
C ALA A 24 -3.56 -4.95 -24.21
N ILE A 25 -4.77 -4.41 -23.99
CA ILE A 25 -5.11 -3.68 -22.76
C ILE A 25 -5.00 -4.61 -21.56
N ASP A 26 -5.58 -5.81 -21.63
CA ASP A 26 -5.55 -6.75 -20.51
C ASP A 26 -4.13 -7.21 -20.18
N LEU A 27 -3.29 -7.44 -21.20
CA LEU A 27 -1.88 -7.75 -20.99
C LEU A 27 -1.13 -6.60 -20.30
N ALA A 28 -1.37 -5.36 -20.73
CA ALA A 28 -0.76 -4.18 -20.11
C ALA A 28 -1.22 -4.00 -18.67
N VAL A 29 -2.52 -4.17 -18.40
CA VAL A 29 -3.10 -4.11 -17.06
C VAL A 29 -2.54 -5.24 -16.19
N SER A 30 -2.46 -6.46 -16.71
CA SER A 30 -1.92 -7.59 -15.95
C SER A 30 -0.45 -7.40 -15.58
N GLN A 31 0.36 -6.82 -16.48
CA GLN A 31 1.76 -6.53 -16.20
C GLN A 31 1.95 -5.32 -15.28
N ALA A 32 1.02 -4.36 -15.27
CA ALA A 32 1.10 -3.18 -14.41
C ALA A 32 0.55 -3.44 -13.00
N ILE A 33 -0.58 -4.15 -12.89
CA ILE A 33 -1.32 -4.34 -11.63
C ILE A 33 -0.89 -5.61 -10.90
N PHE A 34 -0.45 -6.67 -11.59
CA PHE A 34 -0.09 -7.93 -10.90
C PHE A 34 1.42 -8.20 -10.88
N ASN A 35 2.24 -7.18 -11.15
CA ASN A 35 3.69 -7.32 -11.07
C ASN A 35 4.22 -6.88 -9.70
N THR A 36 4.62 -7.87 -8.92
CA THR A 36 5.26 -7.75 -7.61
C THR A 36 6.48 -6.82 -7.65
N ASP A 37 7.25 -6.83 -8.74
CA ASP A 37 8.42 -5.95 -8.90
C ASP A 37 8.03 -4.48 -9.07
N THR A 38 6.85 -4.20 -9.66
CA THR A 38 6.33 -2.83 -9.78
C THR A 38 5.95 -2.29 -8.41
N TYR A 39 5.29 -3.10 -7.57
CA TYR A 39 4.98 -2.72 -6.18
C TYR A 39 6.25 -2.55 -5.36
N ARG A 40 7.20 -3.48 -5.46
CA ARG A 40 8.47 -3.36 -4.77
C ARG A 40 9.22 -2.11 -5.19
N ALA A 41 9.33 -1.82 -6.50
CA ALA A 41 10.01 -0.61 -6.98
C ALA A 41 9.29 0.71 -6.61
N ALA A 42 7.96 0.67 -6.47
CA ALA A 42 7.18 1.81 -6.00
C ALA A 42 7.31 2.01 -4.49
N LEU A 43 7.30 0.92 -3.72
CA LEU A 43 7.28 0.95 -2.25
C LEU A 43 8.67 0.97 -1.61
N SER A 44 9.71 0.49 -2.32
CA SER A 44 11.10 0.50 -1.87
C SER A 44 11.81 1.83 -2.11
N ARG A 45 11.13 2.82 -2.70
CA ARG A 45 11.66 4.18 -2.74
C ARG A 45 11.48 4.77 -1.35
N ASP A 46 12.55 5.36 -0.83
CA ASP A 46 12.63 6.11 0.43
C ASP A 46 11.44 7.08 0.66
N GLN A 47 10.73 7.45 -0.41
CA GLN A 47 9.50 8.24 -0.39
C GLN A 47 8.36 7.63 0.42
N VAL A 48 8.15 6.30 0.46
CA VAL A 48 7.02 5.75 1.23
C VAL A 48 7.19 6.04 2.70
N TYR A 49 8.39 5.95 3.23
CA TYR A 49 8.65 6.29 4.63
C TYR A 49 8.42 7.78 4.90
N GLN A 50 8.96 8.62 4.01
CA GLN A 50 8.88 10.07 4.13
C GLN A 50 7.47 10.61 3.97
N GLU A 51 6.60 9.94 3.20
CA GLU A 51 5.22 10.38 2.97
C GLU A 51 4.20 9.67 3.87
N LEU A 52 4.38 8.38 4.14
CA LEU A 52 3.38 7.59 4.88
C LEU A 52 3.42 7.91 6.37
N VAL A 53 4.61 8.00 6.98
CA VAL A 53 4.74 8.19 8.44
C VAL A 53 4.18 9.55 8.90
N PRO A 54 4.47 10.68 8.23
CA PRO A 54 3.86 11.97 8.61
C PRO A 54 2.36 12.04 8.32
N ASN A 55 1.86 11.33 7.30
CA ASN A 55 0.42 11.32 7.00
C ASN A 55 -0.39 10.37 7.91
N LEU A 56 0.24 9.32 8.44
CA LEU A 56 -0.38 8.41 9.41
C LEU A 56 -0.76 9.13 10.71
N LEU A 57 0.02 10.14 11.13
CA LEU A 57 -0.36 11.03 12.24
C LEU A 57 -1.76 11.59 12.09
N THR A 58 -2.08 12.12 10.90
CA THR A 58 -3.38 12.75 10.63
C THR A 58 -4.52 11.75 10.81
N VAL A 59 -4.31 10.50 10.38
CA VAL A 59 -5.27 9.41 10.55
C VAL A 59 -5.45 9.07 12.03
N ILE A 60 -4.34 8.90 12.77
CA ILE A 60 -4.37 8.62 14.21
C ILE A 60 -5.09 9.73 14.97
N VAL A 61 -4.81 10.99 14.65
CA VAL A 61 -5.46 12.17 15.24
C VAL A 61 -6.97 12.15 14.97
N SER A 62 -7.38 11.77 13.76
CA SER A 62 -8.80 11.73 13.37
C SER A 62 -9.58 10.63 14.08
N GLU A 63 -9.00 9.43 14.23
CA GLU A 63 -9.62 8.29 14.93
C GLU A 63 -9.71 8.54 16.44
N THR A 64 -8.68 9.15 17.03
CA THR A 64 -8.69 9.51 18.45
C THR A 64 -9.81 10.51 18.77
N ARG A 65 -10.14 11.41 17.82
CA ARG A 65 -11.25 12.36 17.96
C ARG A 65 -12.62 11.67 17.99
N ALA A 66 -12.75 10.52 17.34
CA ALA A 66 -14.00 9.76 17.26
C ALA A 66 -14.26 8.90 18.51
N ASN A 67 -13.22 8.53 19.27
CA ASN A 67 -13.34 7.68 20.46
C ASN A 67 -12.56 8.24 21.69
N PRO A 68 -13.12 9.21 22.42
CA PRO A 68 -12.41 9.92 23.50
C PRO A 68 -12.14 9.07 24.76
N THR A 69 -12.73 7.89 24.88
CA THR A 69 -12.56 7.00 26.06
C THR A 69 -11.20 6.29 26.11
N GLN A 70 -10.42 6.33 25.03
CA GLN A 70 -8.99 5.95 25.01
C GLN A 70 -8.08 7.18 24.77
N GLY A 71 -8.59 8.37 25.13
CA GLY A 71 -8.01 9.66 24.78
C GLY A 71 -6.52 9.78 25.11
N LEU A 72 -5.77 10.28 24.14
CA LEU A 72 -4.38 10.69 24.33
C LEU A 72 -4.34 11.70 25.49
N PRO A 73 -3.41 11.56 26.46
CA PRO A 73 -3.31 12.51 27.56
C PRO A 73 -2.86 13.91 27.08
N PHE A 74 -2.48 14.03 25.81
CA PHE A 74 -1.98 15.23 25.18
C PHE A 74 -2.82 15.59 23.96
N ASN A 75 -2.89 16.90 23.70
CA ASN A 75 -3.50 17.41 22.50
C ASN A 75 -2.53 17.27 21.30
N VAL A 76 -2.82 16.30 20.43
CA VAL A 76 -2.09 16.08 19.16
C VAL A 76 -2.59 16.95 18.01
N SER A 77 -3.72 17.64 18.18
CA SER A 77 -4.20 18.54 17.14
C SER A 77 -3.24 19.72 17.00
N GLY A 78 -2.71 19.92 15.79
CA GLY A 78 -1.69 20.94 15.51
C GLY A 78 -0.25 20.49 15.76
N LEU A 79 0.02 19.21 16.05
CA LEU A 79 1.41 18.72 16.17
C LEU A 79 2.20 18.97 14.89
N SER A 80 1.57 18.74 13.73
CA SER A 80 2.14 19.01 12.41
C SER A 80 2.39 20.50 12.12
N GLU A 81 1.76 21.42 12.87
CA GLU A 81 1.97 22.86 12.76
C GLU A 81 3.10 23.35 13.68
N ARG A 82 3.45 22.56 14.71
CA ARG A 82 4.42 22.90 15.75
C ARG A 82 5.80 22.26 15.56
N ILE A 83 5.89 21.16 14.83
CA ILE A 83 7.14 20.42 14.59
C ILE A 83 7.37 20.34 13.08
N SER A 84 8.63 20.49 12.65
CA SER A 84 8.97 20.31 11.23
C SER A 84 8.89 18.84 10.81
N GLY A 85 8.67 18.58 9.52
CA GLY A 85 8.61 17.21 9.00
C GLY A 85 9.89 16.40 9.24
N GLU A 86 11.06 17.06 9.23
CA GLU A 86 12.37 16.41 9.44
C GLU A 86 12.58 15.99 10.90
N GLU A 87 12.22 16.85 11.85
CA GLU A 87 12.27 16.54 13.28
C GLU A 87 11.30 15.40 13.61
N TRP A 88 10.08 15.45 13.07
CA TRP A 88 9.11 14.39 13.25
C TRP A 88 9.59 13.05 12.67
N HIS A 89 10.23 13.08 11.50
CA HIS A 89 10.83 11.87 10.92
C HIS A 89 11.90 11.27 11.82
N THR A 90 12.73 12.11 12.45
CA THR A 90 13.79 11.64 13.36
C THR A 90 13.20 11.00 14.61
N ILE A 91 12.23 11.66 15.25
CA ILE A 91 11.53 11.15 16.44
C ILE A 91 10.82 9.83 16.13
N THR A 92 10.17 9.73 14.98
CA THR A 92 9.43 8.52 14.59
C THR A 92 10.33 7.38 14.17
N ALA A 93 11.49 7.64 13.55
CA ALA A 93 12.44 6.60 13.19
C ALA A 93 13.01 5.88 14.42
N ASP A 94 13.17 6.59 15.54
CA ASP A 94 13.61 5.99 16.81
C ASP A 94 12.53 5.07 17.41
N LEU A 95 11.26 5.44 17.30
CA LEU A 95 10.14 4.64 17.83
C LEU A 95 9.73 3.50 16.90
N ILE A 96 9.71 3.74 15.59
CA ILE A 96 9.26 2.83 14.55
C ILE A 96 10.41 2.67 13.54
N PRO A 97 11.26 1.65 13.71
CA PRO A 97 12.45 1.51 12.88
C PRO A 97 12.09 1.36 11.39
N PRO A 98 12.81 2.04 10.49
CA PRO A 98 12.51 1.97 9.06
C PRO A 98 12.66 0.55 8.51
N GLU A 99 13.61 -0.24 9.00
CA GLU A 99 13.77 -1.64 8.63
C GLU A 99 12.55 -2.49 9.00
N TRP A 100 11.86 -2.17 10.11
CA TRP A 100 10.68 -2.91 10.55
C TRP A 100 9.50 -2.67 9.61
N ILE A 101 9.22 -1.41 9.24
CA ILE A 101 8.18 -1.07 8.26
C ILE A 101 8.51 -1.73 6.91
N GLY A 102 9.79 -1.80 6.55
CA GLY A 102 10.23 -2.39 5.27
C GLY A 102 9.90 -3.86 5.20
N GLN A 103 10.15 -4.58 6.30
CA GLN A 103 9.73 -5.97 6.46
C GLN A 103 8.21 -6.12 6.37
N GLN A 104 7.42 -5.17 6.90
CA GLN A 104 5.96 -5.22 6.79
C GLN A 104 5.47 -4.98 5.36
N ILE A 105 6.10 -4.06 4.64
CA ILE A 105 5.81 -3.82 3.22
C ILE A 105 6.14 -5.06 2.40
N ASP A 106 7.31 -5.66 2.59
CA ASP A 106 7.69 -6.89 1.90
C ASP A 106 6.73 -8.04 2.20
N LEU A 107 6.24 -8.13 3.45
CA LEU A 107 5.22 -9.09 3.83
C LEU A 107 3.93 -8.88 3.04
N VAL A 108 3.41 -7.64 2.99
CA VAL A 108 2.20 -7.31 2.23
C VAL A 108 2.36 -7.64 0.73
N ILE A 109 3.50 -7.28 0.14
CA ILE A 109 3.83 -7.61 -1.25
C ILE A 109 3.85 -9.13 -1.46
N SER A 110 4.44 -9.88 -0.52
CA SER A 110 4.48 -11.35 -0.59
C SER A 110 3.10 -11.99 -0.48
N VAL A 111 2.19 -11.39 0.28
CA VAL A 111 0.79 -11.84 0.37
C VAL A 111 0.07 -11.63 -0.95
N ILE A 112 0.24 -10.46 -1.60
CA ILE A 112 -0.33 -10.19 -2.92
C ILE A 112 0.18 -11.21 -3.94
N ASP A 113 1.49 -11.46 -3.98
CA ASP A 113 2.10 -12.48 -4.83
C ASP A 113 1.59 -13.90 -4.53
N GLY A 114 1.42 -14.21 -3.24
CA GLY A 114 0.82 -15.45 -2.78
C GLY A 114 -0.60 -15.63 -3.33
N VAL A 115 -1.44 -14.62 -3.22
CA VAL A 115 -2.83 -14.66 -3.70
C VAL A 115 -2.89 -14.81 -5.22
N THR A 116 -2.05 -14.12 -5.99
CA THR A 116 -2.04 -14.23 -7.46
C THR A 116 -1.51 -15.59 -7.93
N THR A 117 -0.54 -16.18 -7.22
CA THR A 117 0.05 -17.49 -7.54
C THR A 117 -0.70 -18.68 -6.94
N GLY A 118 -1.65 -18.44 -6.02
CA GLY A 118 -2.41 -19.48 -5.32
C GLY A 118 -1.70 -20.11 -4.12
N ARG A 119 -0.73 -19.40 -3.55
CA ARG A 119 -0.01 -19.73 -2.31
C ARG A 119 -0.60 -18.93 -1.15
N PHE A 120 -1.63 -19.50 -0.52
CA PHE A 120 -2.36 -18.80 0.57
C PHE A 120 -1.71 -18.90 1.95
N GLY A 121 -0.74 -19.79 2.15
CA GLY A 121 -0.06 -19.97 3.45
C GLY A 121 0.76 -18.76 3.92
N ILE A 122 0.94 -17.74 3.07
CA ILE A 122 1.63 -16.49 3.40
C ILE A 122 0.73 -15.56 4.24
N VAL A 123 -0.60 -15.70 4.15
CA VAL A 123 -1.55 -14.91 4.95
C VAL A 123 -1.46 -15.24 6.44
N ASP A 124 -1.01 -16.45 6.78
CA ASP A 124 -0.82 -16.89 8.16
C ASP A 124 0.53 -16.45 8.77
N GLN A 125 1.38 -15.77 7.99
CA GLN A 125 2.67 -15.32 8.49
C GLN A 125 2.47 -14.22 9.55
N PRO A 126 3.02 -14.39 10.77
CA PRO A 126 2.87 -13.42 11.84
C PRO A 126 3.68 -12.15 11.55
N ILE A 127 3.05 -11.00 11.76
CA ILE A 127 3.71 -9.70 11.88
C ILE A 127 4.34 -9.64 13.26
N ASP A 128 5.67 -9.61 13.32
CA ASP A 128 6.44 -9.48 14.56
C ASP A 128 6.37 -8.03 15.06
N LEU A 129 5.83 -7.83 16.26
CA LEU A 129 5.72 -6.53 16.92
C LEU A 129 6.77 -6.34 18.03
N VAL A 130 7.60 -7.36 18.29
CA VAL A 130 8.65 -7.30 19.33
C VAL A 130 9.60 -6.12 19.13
N PRO A 131 10.08 -5.79 17.91
CA PRO A 131 10.95 -4.63 17.71
C PRO A 131 10.28 -3.31 18.13
N LEU A 132 9.04 -3.10 17.71
CA LEU A 132 8.25 -1.92 18.04
C LEU A 132 7.99 -1.83 19.55
N LYS A 133 7.59 -2.95 20.15
CA LYS A 133 7.36 -3.06 21.60
C LYS A 133 8.63 -2.75 22.40
N ARG A 134 9.78 -3.24 21.96
CA ARG A 134 11.08 -2.96 22.61
C ARG A 134 11.43 -1.47 22.54
N ASN A 135 11.17 -0.82 21.42
CA ASN A 135 11.47 0.62 21.27
C ASN A 135 10.52 1.47 22.13
N LEU A 136 9.22 1.14 22.15
CA LEU A 136 8.22 1.81 22.98
C LEU A 136 8.43 1.59 24.48
N THR A 137 9.03 0.47 24.89
CA THR A 137 9.24 0.14 26.32
C THR A 137 10.66 0.41 26.81
N GLY A 138 11.62 0.61 25.92
CA GLY A 138 13.04 0.75 26.21
C GLY A 138 13.54 2.20 26.20
N THR A 139 14.87 2.35 26.03
CA THR A 139 15.55 3.66 26.02
C THR A 139 15.22 4.51 24.80
N ALA A 140 14.83 3.89 23.67
CA ALA A 140 14.45 4.61 22.46
C ALA A 140 13.22 5.51 22.69
N ASN A 141 12.29 5.09 23.56
CA ASN A 141 11.18 5.91 24.03
C ASN A 141 11.69 7.19 24.72
N GLU A 142 12.61 7.06 25.67
CA GLU A 142 13.12 8.21 26.44
C GLU A 142 13.86 9.20 25.54
N THR A 143 14.68 8.70 24.61
CA THR A 143 15.35 9.51 23.59
C THR A 143 14.36 10.22 22.66
N ALA A 144 13.30 9.52 22.20
CA ALA A 144 12.29 10.12 21.35
C ALA A 144 11.50 11.22 22.07
N VAL A 145 11.20 11.06 23.36
CA VAL A 145 10.53 12.09 24.18
C VAL A 145 11.43 13.31 24.39
N GLU A 146 12.73 13.11 24.61
CA GLU A 146 13.70 14.20 24.71
C GLU A 146 13.78 14.99 23.40
N GLN A 147 13.94 14.31 22.27
CA GLN A 147 13.96 14.93 20.94
C GLN A 147 12.64 15.66 20.65
N LEU A 148 11.51 15.09 21.04
CA LEU A 148 10.20 15.72 20.90
C LEU A 148 10.15 17.07 21.61
N PHE A 149 10.64 17.17 22.85
CA PHE A 149 10.66 18.44 23.56
C PHE A 149 11.67 19.44 23.01
N LEU A 150 12.76 18.98 22.39
CA LEU A 150 13.73 19.86 21.74
C LEU A 150 13.18 20.46 20.43
N ALA A 151 12.33 19.72 19.72
CA ALA A 151 11.70 20.16 18.48
C ALA A 151 10.46 21.05 18.72
N LEU A 152 9.90 21.05 19.93
CA LEU A 152 8.70 21.83 20.25
C LEU A 152 9.05 23.28 20.62
N PRO A 153 8.17 24.25 20.28
CA PRO A 153 8.33 25.63 20.74
C PRO A 153 8.15 25.74 22.26
N PRO A 154 8.76 26.76 22.90
CA PRO A 154 8.61 26.99 24.34
C PRO A 154 7.15 27.20 24.73
N CYS A 155 6.73 26.60 25.85
CA CYS A 155 5.38 26.75 26.37
C CYS A 155 5.08 28.21 26.75
N THR A 156 3.87 28.66 26.42
CA THR A 156 3.29 29.92 26.91
C THR A 156 2.90 29.82 28.39
N ALA A 157 2.68 30.96 29.06
CA ALA A 157 2.26 30.97 30.46
C ALA A 157 0.95 30.20 30.69
N ASP A 158 -0.02 30.37 29.80
CA ASP A 158 -1.32 29.68 29.88
C ASP A 158 -1.16 28.15 29.68
N GLU A 159 -0.26 27.73 28.80
CA GLU A 159 0.06 26.30 28.61
C GLU A 159 0.76 25.71 29.84
N ILE A 160 1.65 26.47 30.49
CA ILE A 160 2.31 26.04 31.74
C ILE A 160 1.28 25.83 32.86
N ASP A 161 0.34 26.76 33.02
CA ASP A 161 -0.74 26.63 34.01
C ASP A 161 -1.61 25.40 33.71
N THR A 162 -1.89 25.13 32.43
CA THR A 162 -2.64 23.95 32.00
C THR A 162 -1.89 22.66 32.32
N ILE A 163 -0.57 22.60 32.06
CA ILE A 163 0.27 21.45 32.41
C ILE A 163 0.23 21.21 33.92
N GLN A 164 0.37 22.24 34.74
CA GLN A 164 0.31 22.11 36.20
C GLN A 164 -1.05 21.59 36.68
N GLN A 165 -2.15 22.08 36.10
CA GLN A 165 -3.49 21.59 36.41
C GLN A 165 -3.63 20.10 36.06
N HIS A 166 -3.14 19.66 34.90
CA HIS A 166 -3.15 18.25 34.49
C HIS A 166 -2.32 17.38 35.44
N LEU A 167 -1.10 17.83 35.79
CA LEU A 167 -0.22 17.10 36.72
C LEU A 167 -0.81 16.99 38.14
N ASN A 168 -1.63 17.97 38.54
CA ASN A 168 -2.38 17.94 39.80
C ASN A 168 -3.66 17.08 39.74
N GLY A 169 -3.91 16.36 38.63
CA GLY A 169 -5.03 15.44 38.48
C GLY A 169 -6.30 16.05 37.90
N SER A 170 -6.23 17.26 37.35
CA SER A 170 -7.37 17.84 36.63
C SER A 170 -7.56 17.13 35.28
N ASP A 171 -8.81 16.94 34.87
CA ASP A 171 -9.17 16.34 33.58
C ASP A 171 -9.09 17.35 32.43
N VAL A 172 -7.93 18.01 32.30
CA VAL A 172 -7.63 18.95 31.23
C VAL A 172 -6.61 18.31 30.30
N GLN A 173 -6.77 18.42 28.98
CA GLN A 173 -5.79 17.88 28.05
C GLN A 173 -4.45 18.62 28.16
N MET A 174 -3.36 17.87 28.23
CA MET A 174 -2.02 18.44 28.32
C MET A 174 -1.63 19.06 26.96
N PRO A 175 -1.23 20.34 26.90
CA PRO A 175 -0.71 20.93 25.68
C PRO A 175 0.66 20.32 25.35
N LEU A 176 0.98 20.21 24.06
CA LEU A 176 2.30 19.74 23.60
C LEU A 176 3.18 20.95 23.24
N CYS A 177 4.12 21.26 24.12
CA CYS A 177 5.10 22.34 23.98
C CYS A 177 6.36 21.98 24.80
N GLN A 178 7.45 22.75 24.64
CA GLN A 178 8.68 22.57 25.40
C GLN A 178 8.54 23.17 26.81
N PRO A 179 8.52 22.34 27.88
CA PRO A 179 8.30 22.81 29.24
C PRO A 179 9.54 23.50 29.84
N PRO A 180 9.38 24.37 30.86
CA PRO A 180 10.51 24.88 31.63
C PRO A 180 11.17 23.74 32.43
N GLU A 181 12.43 23.94 32.85
CA GLU A 181 13.25 22.93 33.54
C GLU A 181 12.54 22.28 34.73
N ALA A 182 11.79 23.05 35.52
CA ALA A 182 11.03 22.56 36.67
C ALA A 182 9.91 21.56 36.32
N LEU A 183 9.37 21.61 35.10
CA LEU A 183 8.29 20.74 34.62
C LEU A 183 8.76 19.69 33.61
N TYR A 184 10.03 19.74 33.20
CA TYR A 184 10.58 18.84 32.18
C TYR A 184 10.48 17.37 32.60
N SER A 185 11.03 17.01 33.77
CA SER A 185 11.04 15.62 34.28
C SER A 185 9.64 15.03 34.48
N PRO A 186 8.68 15.68 35.16
CA PRO A 186 7.35 15.10 35.33
C PRO A 186 6.60 14.95 34.00
N MET A 187 6.81 15.86 33.04
CA MET A 187 6.18 15.78 31.72
C MET A 187 6.80 14.67 30.86
N SER A 188 8.12 14.50 30.89
CA SER A 188 8.81 13.43 30.15
C SER A 188 8.43 12.05 30.69
N GLU A 189 8.33 11.88 32.00
CA GLU A 189 7.87 10.64 32.63
C GLU A 189 6.44 10.31 32.24
N ARG A 190 5.56 11.32 32.13
CA ARG A 190 4.16 11.13 31.73
C ARG A 190 4.04 10.64 30.29
N ILE A 191 4.73 11.28 29.35
CA ILE A 191 4.72 10.86 27.93
C ILE A 191 5.39 9.49 27.77
N SER A 192 6.55 9.30 28.40
CA SER A 192 7.27 8.02 28.35
C SER A 192 6.42 6.90 28.95
N GLY A 193 5.77 7.13 30.08
CA GLY A 193 4.87 6.17 30.72
C GLY A 193 3.68 5.80 29.83
N TRP A 194 3.12 6.75 29.09
CA TRP A 194 2.07 6.49 28.11
C TRP A 194 2.57 5.65 26.92
N LEU A 195 3.73 5.97 26.35
CA LEU A 195 4.35 5.16 25.29
C LEU A 195 4.68 3.73 25.77
N ARG A 196 5.18 3.58 27.00
CA ARG A 196 5.40 2.26 27.62
C ARG A 196 4.09 1.50 27.77
N ALA A 197 3.02 2.17 28.22
CA ALA A 197 1.71 1.54 28.37
C ALA A 197 1.20 0.98 27.04
N ILE A 198 1.36 1.74 25.94
CA ILE A 198 1.08 1.25 24.58
C ILE A 198 1.94 0.03 24.28
N GLY A 199 3.26 0.14 24.42
CA GLY A 199 4.18 -0.96 24.15
C GLY A 199 3.83 -2.23 24.93
N THR A 200 3.45 -2.11 26.20
CA THR A 200 3.03 -3.26 27.03
C THR A 200 1.69 -3.86 26.60
N GLY A 201 0.79 -3.04 26.05
CA GLY A 201 -0.50 -3.49 25.51
C GLY A 201 -0.38 -4.19 24.16
N LEU A 202 0.72 -3.99 23.42
CA LEU A 202 0.94 -4.66 22.15
C LEU A 202 1.27 -6.16 22.36
N PRO A 203 0.61 -7.07 21.60
CA PRO A 203 1.00 -8.47 21.55
C PRO A 203 2.36 -8.61 20.86
N ASP A 204 3.05 -9.73 21.05
CA ASP A 204 4.36 -9.95 20.43
C ASP A 204 4.26 -10.20 18.92
N SER A 205 3.11 -10.71 18.45
CA SER A 205 2.82 -10.81 17.02
C SER A 205 1.33 -10.74 16.73
N VAL A 206 0.99 -10.34 15.51
CA VAL A 206 -0.39 -10.37 14.98
C VAL A 206 -0.41 -11.09 13.64
N THR A 207 -1.42 -11.90 13.38
CA THR A 207 -1.62 -12.54 12.07
C THR A 207 -2.63 -11.74 11.26
N LEU A 208 -2.49 -11.69 9.92
CA LEU A 208 -3.46 -11.02 9.04
C LEU A 208 -4.87 -11.63 9.14
N LYS A 209 -4.99 -12.88 9.61
CA LYS A 209 -6.26 -13.50 9.95
C LYS A 209 -7.08 -12.72 10.99
N ALA A 210 -6.43 -11.92 11.83
CA ALA A 210 -7.08 -11.03 12.79
C ALA A 210 -7.82 -9.85 12.11
N LEU A 211 -7.52 -9.58 10.83
CA LEU A 211 -8.19 -8.54 10.03
C LEU A 211 -9.48 -9.05 9.35
N ASP A 212 -9.96 -10.24 9.72
CA ASP A 212 -11.21 -10.85 9.24
C ASP A 212 -11.32 -10.99 7.71
N ILE A 213 -10.18 -11.14 7.03
CA ILE A 213 -10.17 -11.47 5.59
C ILE A 213 -10.51 -12.94 5.47
N GLU A 214 -11.73 -13.26 5.04
CA GLU A 214 -12.16 -14.65 4.92
C GLU A 214 -11.34 -15.36 3.83
N ALA A 215 -10.87 -16.59 4.12
CA ALA A 215 -10.13 -17.41 3.15
C ALA A 215 -10.92 -17.68 1.85
N THR A 216 -12.25 -17.64 1.93
CA THR A 216 -13.21 -17.73 0.82
C THR A 216 -13.07 -16.56 -0.16
N GLU A 217 -12.87 -15.33 0.33
CA GLU A 217 -12.67 -14.14 -0.50
C GLU A 217 -11.34 -14.21 -1.25
N LEU A 218 -10.27 -14.63 -0.55
CA LEU A 218 -8.94 -14.83 -1.13
C LEU A 218 -8.95 -15.91 -2.22
N GLN A 219 -9.70 -16.99 -1.99
CA GLN A 219 -9.87 -18.05 -2.99
C GLN A 219 -10.66 -17.57 -4.21
N GLY A 220 -11.70 -16.75 -4.02
CA GLY A 220 -12.44 -16.09 -5.10
C GLY A 220 -11.54 -15.17 -5.94
N LEU A 221 -10.69 -14.38 -5.28
CA LEU A 221 -9.72 -13.51 -5.94
C LEU A 221 -8.73 -14.31 -6.79
N ASN A 222 -8.19 -15.41 -6.26
CA ASN A 222 -7.30 -16.29 -7.03
C ASN A 222 -8.00 -16.90 -8.25
N LEU A 223 -9.28 -17.28 -8.11
CA LEU A 223 -10.05 -17.85 -9.20
C LEU A 223 -10.28 -16.80 -10.29
N LEU A 224 -10.56 -15.54 -9.93
CA LEU A 224 -10.61 -14.42 -10.87
C LEU A 224 -9.26 -14.19 -11.55
N VAL A 225 -8.15 -14.22 -10.82
CA VAL A 225 -6.80 -14.08 -11.41
C VAL A 225 -6.51 -15.21 -12.39
N LYS A 226 -6.83 -16.47 -12.04
CA LYS A 226 -6.66 -17.62 -12.93
C LYS A 226 -7.56 -17.54 -14.16
N LEU A 227 -8.82 -17.16 -13.98
CA LEU A 227 -9.75 -16.93 -15.09
C LEU A 227 -9.25 -15.82 -15.99
N ASN A 228 -8.68 -14.75 -15.43
CA ASN A 228 -8.10 -13.68 -16.22
C ASN A 228 -6.88 -14.17 -17.01
N GLN A 229 -5.94 -14.85 -16.37
CA GLN A 229 -4.75 -15.41 -17.03
C GLN A 229 -5.10 -16.40 -18.14
N GLN A 230 -6.09 -17.27 -17.92
CA GLN A 230 -6.59 -18.18 -18.96
C GLN A 230 -7.40 -17.44 -20.03
N GLY A 231 -8.14 -16.40 -19.64
CA GLY A 231 -8.90 -15.51 -20.51
C GLY A 231 -8.00 -14.76 -21.49
N ILE A 232 -6.82 -14.30 -21.05
CA ILE A 232 -5.81 -13.67 -21.92
C ILE A 232 -5.43 -14.61 -23.06
N ALA A 233 -5.10 -15.87 -22.75
CA ALA A 233 -4.74 -16.84 -23.78
C ALA A 233 -5.89 -17.03 -24.79
N LEU A 234 -7.14 -17.07 -24.30
CA LEU A 234 -8.33 -17.20 -25.14
C LEU A 234 -8.58 -15.95 -26.00
N LEU A 235 -8.36 -14.76 -25.44
CA LEU A 235 -8.44 -13.47 -26.12
C LEU A 235 -7.38 -13.31 -27.21
N PHE A 236 -6.21 -13.96 -27.10
CA PHE A 236 -5.21 -14.01 -28.17
C PHE A 236 -5.49 -15.12 -29.20
N VAL A 237 -5.96 -16.30 -28.77
CA VAL A 237 -6.24 -17.42 -29.68
C VAL A 237 -7.47 -17.15 -30.55
N CYS A 238 -8.51 -16.50 -30.02
CA CYS A 238 -9.73 -16.17 -30.75
C CYS A 238 -9.48 -15.35 -32.03
N PRO A 239 -8.79 -14.18 -31.99
CA PRO A 239 -8.50 -13.41 -33.20
C PRO A 239 -7.60 -14.17 -34.18
N ILE A 240 -6.65 -14.99 -33.70
CA ILE A 240 -5.83 -15.85 -34.58
C ILE A 240 -6.69 -16.89 -35.30
N ALA A 241 -7.64 -17.52 -34.60
CA ALA A 241 -8.58 -18.46 -35.18
C ALA A 241 -9.51 -17.78 -36.20
N LEU A 242 -10.03 -16.59 -35.88
CA LEU A 242 -10.86 -15.78 -36.78
C LEU A 242 -10.09 -15.35 -38.05
N LEU A 243 -8.83 -14.92 -37.91
CA LEU A 243 -7.97 -14.60 -39.04
C LEU A 243 -7.66 -15.84 -39.89
N SER A 244 -7.42 -16.98 -39.25
CA SER A 244 -7.23 -18.26 -39.94
C SER A 244 -8.48 -18.65 -40.74
N LEU A 245 -9.67 -18.44 -40.18
CA LEU A 245 -10.95 -18.67 -40.86
C LEU A 245 -11.12 -17.72 -42.06
N ILE A 246 -10.76 -16.44 -41.92
CA ILE A 246 -10.76 -15.48 -43.03
C ILE A 246 -9.84 -15.98 -44.15
N VAL A 247 -8.63 -16.43 -43.82
CA VAL A 247 -7.68 -16.97 -44.81
C VAL A 247 -8.31 -18.16 -45.53
N LEU A 248 -8.90 -19.12 -44.82
CA LEU A 248 -9.55 -20.28 -45.45
C LEU A 248 -10.73 -19.90 -46.37
N LEU A 249 -11.54 -18.92 -45.97
CA LEU A 249 -12.74 -18.50 -46.73
C LEU A 249 -12.42 -17.65 -47.96
N VAL A 250 -11.41 -16.78 -47.87
CA VAL A 250 -11.04 -15.84 -48.94
C VAL A 250 -10.01 -16.45 -49.88
N VAL A 251 -9.06 -17.18 -49.31
CA VAL A 251 -7.88 -17.68 -50.00
C VAL A 251 -8.12 -19.16 -50.30
N GLY A 252 -9.08 -19.44 -51.19
CA GLY A 252 -9.41 -20.81 -51.61
C GLY A 252 -8.27 -21.61 -52.28
N SER A 253 -7.03 -21.08 -52.28
CA SER A 253 -5.82 -21.70 -52.80
C SER A 253 -4.57 -21.10 -52.14
N LEU A 254 -3.68 -21.95 -51.61
CA LEU A 254 -2.37 -21.55 -51.04
C LEU A 254 -1.51 -20.72 -52.01
N ARG A 255 -1.70 -20.85 -53.33
CA ARG A 255 -1.01 -20.02 -54.34
C ARG A 255 -1.47 -18.56 -54.32
N SER A 256 -2.74 -18.28 -54.03
CA SER A 256 -3.19 -16.89 -53.91
C SER A 256 -2.77 -16.26 -52.58
N PHE A 257 -2.56 -17.07 -51.53
CA PHE A 257 -1.99 -16.60 -50.26
C PHE A 257 -0.62 -15.97 -50.48
N GLY A 258 0.30 -16.71 -51.10
CA GLY A 258 1.67 -16.24 -51.33
C GLY A 258 1.76 -15.00 -52.22
N ARG A 259 0.83 -14.84 -53.18
CA ARG A 259 0.75 -13.61 -53.99
C ARG A 259 0.24 -12.42 -53.19
N TRP A 260 -0.68 -12.64 -52.26
CA TRP A 260 -1.25 -11.58 -51.43
C TRP A 260 -0.28 -11.13 -50.34
N THR A 261 0.32 -12.06 -49.59
CA THR A 261 1.34 -11.75 -48.58
C THR A 261 2.61 -11.18 -49.21
N GLY A 262 3.06 -11.73 -50.34
CA GLY A 262 4.21 -11.21 -51.08
C GLY A 262 4.00 -9.77 -51.55
N GLY A 263 2.77 -9.41 -51.96
CA GLY A 263 2.43 -8.03 -52.32
C GLY A 263 2.49 -7.08 -51.12
N ILE A 264 1.99 -7.51 -49.95
CA ILE A 264 2.04 -6.70 -48.73
C ILE A 264 3.48 -6.50 -48.27
N ILE A 265 4.31 -7.54 -48.25
CA ILE A 265 5.73 -7.46 -47.85
C ILE A 265 6.48 -6.49 -48.76
N MET A 266 6.25 -6.59 -50.08
CA MET A 266 6.89 -5.72 -51.07
C MET A 266 6.48 -4.25 -50.92
N VAL A 267 5.24 -3.98 -50.49
CA VAL A 267 4.74 -2.62 -50.21
C VAL A 267 5.21 -2.11 -48.84
N SER A 268 5.31 -2.99 -47.83
CA SER A 268 5.79 -2.61 -46.50
C SER A 268 7.30 -2.44 -46.42
N GLY A 269 8.05 -2.80 -47.47
CA GLY A 269 9.51 -2.62 -47.54
C GLY A 269 10.29 -3.50 -46.54
N LEU A 270 9.71 -4.62 -46.13
CA LEU A 270 10.33 -5.64 -45.27
C LEU A 270 11.10 -6.67 -46.10
#